data_AF-A0A0U5LBZ4-F1
#
_entry.id   AF-A0A0U5LBZ4-F1
#
_cell.length_a   1.000
_cell.length_b   1.000
_cell.length_c   1.000
_cell.angle_alpha   90.00
_cell.angle_beta   90.00
_cell.angle_gamma   90.00
#
_symmetry.space_group_name_H-M   'P 1'
#
loop_
_entity.id
_entity.type
_entity.pdbx_description
1 polymer ?
#
loop_
_entity_poly.entity_id
_entity_poly.type
_entity_poly.pdbx_seq_one_letter_code
_entity_poly.pdbx_strand_id
1 'polypeptide(L)'
;MLNFDNTQLAQLFRETDHQAMSVTLIICPQEGVYLEFRRLDLGRLFPRLTRIYPAGFRGGSTDPGVLAEMHFGDGYSAHALDMGGAEFFSELGSEERVVVSGTREAFRLLRGPVHWLSVAKLRQFTGRLDRMRVVHFPACYDNGERARWYVSASNLIEEAAFIGCKRARYSDELDFSHARNALEKLVKTLKTDGSVLTVV
;
A
#
# COMPACT_ATOMS: atom_id res chain seq x y z
N MET A 1 3.00 -0.37 2.93
CA MET A 1 2.09 -0.58 1.79
C MET A 1 1.26 -1.84 2.06
N LEU A 2 -0.01 -1.90 1.66
CA LEU A 2 -0.89 -3.06 1.88
C LEU A 2 -1.33 -3.63 0.53
N ASN A 3 -1.02 -4.90 0.27
CA ASN A 3 -1.43 -5.60 -0.95
C ASN A 3 -2.73 -6.34 -0.70
N PHE A 4 -3.70 -6.25 -1.61
CA PHE A 4 -4.97 -6.96 -1.47
C PHE A 4 -5.02 -8.13 -2.46
N ASP A 5 -5.58 -9.26 -2.01
CA ASP A 5 -5.79 -10.41 -2.87
C ASP A 5 -6.86 -10.09 -3.92
N ASN A 6 -6.44 -10.16 -5.17
CA ASN A 6 -7.27 -9.87 -6.34
C ASN A 6 -8.52 -10.75 -6.43
N THR A 7 -8.52 -11.95 -5.84
CA THR A 7 -9.65 -12.88 -5.99
C THR A 7 -10.93 -12.30 -5.38
N GLN A 8 -10.83 -11.76 -4.16
CA GLN A 8 -11.97 -11.13 -3.47
C GLN A 8 -12.37 -9.81 -4.13
N LEU A 9 -11.38 -9.01 -4.55
CA LEU A 9 -11.62 -7.74 -5.22
C LEU A 9 -12.28 -7.94 -6.60
N ALA A 10 -11.81 -8.88 -7.40
CA ALA A 10 -12.38 -9.21 -8.71
C ALA A 10 -13.81 -9.72 -8.59
N GLN A 11 -14.12 -10.52 -7.55
CA GLN A 11 -15.50 -10.91 -7.28
C GLN A 11 -16.35 -9.69 -6.93
N LEU A 12 -15.89 -8.83 -6.01
CA LEU A 12 -16.61 -7.63 -5.61
C LEU A 12 -16.86 -6.67 -6.79
N PHE A 13 -15.87 -6.46 -7.66
CA PHE A 13 -15.96 -5.56 -8.80
C PHE A 13 -16.86 -6.13 -9.91
N ARG A 14 -16.95 -7.46 -10.07
CA ARG A 14 -17.93 -8.08 -10.97
C ARG A 14 -19.36 -8.02 -10.43
N GLU A 15 -19.53 -8.14 -9.11
CA GLU A 15 -20.86 -8.09 -8.47
C GLU A 15 -21.39 -6.67 -8.25
N THR A 16 -20.53 -5.66 -8.40
CA THR A 16 -20.90 -4.27 -8.15
C THR A 16 -20.83 -3.48 -9.45
N ASP A 17 -22.01 -3.11 -9.94
CA ASP A 17 -22.17 -2.21 -11.08
C ASP A 17 -21.30 -0.95 -10.87
N HIS A 18 -20.69 -0.44 -11.94
CA HIS A 18 -19.60 0.57 -11.91
C HIS A 18 -19.99 1.95 -11.32
N GLN A 19 -21.15 2.04 -10.66
CA GLN A 19 -21.70 3.26 -10.11
C GLN A 19 -21.31 3.42 -8.62
N ALA A 20 -20.65 4.56 -8.37
CA ALA A 20 -20.53 5.24 -7.09
C ALA A 20 -20.33 4.33 -5.86
N MET A 21 -19.17 3.69 -5.78
CA MET A 21 -18.69 3.09 -4.53
C MET A 21 -17.74 4.05 -3.82
N SER A 22 -17.80 4.11 -2.50
CA SER A 22 -16.74 4.67 -1.68
C SER A 22 -15.94 3.55 -1.02
N VAL A 23 -14.63 3.79 -0.85
CA VAL A 23 -13.73 2.86 -0.21
C VAL A 23 -13.04 3.56 0.95
N THR A 24 -13.07 2.91 2.10
CA THR A 24 -12.44 3.39 3.32
C THR A 24 -11.42 2.36 3.78
N LEU A 25 -10.19 2.78 4.02
CA LEU A 25 -9.23 1.98 4.79
C LEU A 25 -9.57 2.12 6.27
N ILE A 26 -9.85 0.99 6.92
CA ILE A 26 -10.03 0.91 8.36
C ILE A 26 -8.80 0.26 8.98
N ILE A 27 -8.26 0.92 10.01
CA ILE A 27 -7.22 0.40 10.88
C ILE A 27 -7.84 0.33 12.27
N CYS A 28 -8.02 -0.87 12.79
CA CYS A 28 -8.66 -1.13 14.07
C CYS A 28 -7.80 -2.11 14.88
N PRO A 29 -7.37 -1.78 16.11
CA PRO A 29 -6.59 -2.71 16.92
C PRO A 29 -7.28 -4.06 17.16
N GLN A 30 -8.60 -4.08 17.25
CA GLN A 30 -9.37 -5.30 17.52
C GLN A 30 -9.65 -6.13 16.27
N GLU A 31 -9.82 -5.47 15.12
CA GLU A 31 -10.26 -6.10 13.86
C GLU A 31 -9.16 -6.18 12.79
N GLY A 32 -8.00 -5.57 13.03
CA GLY A 32 -6.88 -5.47 12.09
C GLY A 32 -7.05 -4.35 11.05
N VAL A 33 -6.45 -4.56 9.87
CA VAL A 33 -6.47 -3.60 8.76
C VAL A 33 -7.26 -4.18 7.59
N TYR A 34 -8.26 -3.44 7.09
CA TYR A 34 -9.11 -3.88 5.98
C TYR A 34 -9.65 -2.72 5.16
N LEU A 35 -10.09 -3.03 3.94
CA LEU A 35 -10.88 -2.13 3.11
C LEU A 35 -12.36 -2.37 3.35
N GLU A 36 -13.08 -1.29 3.59
CA GLU A 36 -14.53 -1.27 3.67
C GLU A 36 -15.10 -0.59 2.42
N PHE A 37 -15.93 -1.32 1.69
CA PHE A 37 -16.59 -0.85 0.48
C PHE A 37 -18.05 -0.52 0.79
N ARG A 38 -18.50 0.67 0.40
CA ARG A 38 -19.89 1.13 0.55
C ARG A 38 -20.46 1.59 -0.79
N ARG A 39 -21.71 1.22 -1.08
CA ARG A 39 -22.47 1.80 -2.20
C ARG A 39 -23.04 3.16 -1.80
N LEU A 40 -22.97 4.14 -2.70
CA LEU A 40 -23.45 5.51 -2.47
C LEU A 40 -24.92 5.72 -2.88
N ASP A 41 -25.62 4.68 -3.35
CA ASP A 41 -27.01 4.79 -3.80
C ASP A 41 -27.96 5.13 -2.64
N LEU A 42 -28.53 6.33 -2.68
CA LEU A 42 -29.43 6.96 -1.69
C LEU A 42 -30.75 6.21 -1.40
N GLY A 43 -31.01 5.07 -2.04
CA GLY A 43 -32.30 4.36 -1.97
C GLY A 43 -32.31 3.06 -1.18
N ARG A 44 -31.16 2.54 -0.72
CA ARG A 44 -31.09 1.29 0.05
C ARG A 44 -30.64 1.58 1.48
N LEU A 45 -31.52 1.27 2.44
CA LEU A 45 -31.33 1.42 3.89
C LEU A 45 -30.11 0.68 4.48
N PHE A 46 -29.39 -0.10 3.67
CA PHE A 46 -28.17 -0.79 4.08
C PHE A 46 -27.14 -0.76 2.94
N PRO A 47 -26.05 0.03 3.04
CA PRO A 47 -24.92 -0.13 2.13
C PRO A 47 -24.36 -1.55 2.34
N ARG A 48 -24.19 -2.31 1.25
CA ARG A 48 -23.55 -3.65 1.33
C ARG A 48 -22.09 -3.44 1.77
N LEU A 49 -21.81 -3.71 3.04
CA LEU A 49 -20.47 -3.63 3.62
C LEU A 49 -19.73 -4.91 3.31
N THR A 50 -18.76 -4.84 2.39
CA THR A 50 -17.82 -5.95 2.17
C THR A 50 -16.47 -5.55 2.76
N ARG A 51 -15.93 -6.40 3.64
CA ARG A 51 -14.60 -6.23 4.24
C ARG A 51 -13.60 -7.09 3.49
N ILE A 52 -12.54 -6.46 2.95
CA ILE A 52 -11.46 -7.17 2.25
C ILE A 52 -10.16 -6.93 3.00
N TYR A 53 -9.48 -8.02 3.37
CA TYR A 53 -8.22 -7.97 4.10
C TYR A 53 -7.02 -8.04 3.15
N PRO A 54 -5.91 -7.36 3.47
CA PRO A 54 -4.69 -7.48 2.68
C PRO A 54 -4.11 -8.90 2.75
N ALA A 55 -3.45 -9.31 1.66
CA ALA A 55 -2.72 -10.57 1.58
C ALA A 55 -1.64 -10.64 2.67
N GLY A 56 -1.54 -11.78 3.35
CA GLY A 56 -0.64 -11.95 4.51
C GLY A 56 -1.22 -11.44 5.85
N PHE A 57 -2.40 -10.83 5.84
CA PHE A 57 -3.12 -10.37 7.04
C PHE A 57 -4.42 -11.18 7.28
N ARG A 58 -4.57 -12.34 6.62
CA ARG A 58 -5.74 -13.21 6.76
C ARG A 58 -5.55 -14.21 7.91
N GLY A 59 -6.04 -13.83 9.08
CA GLY A 59 -6.76 -14.75 9.99
C GLY A 59 -6.02 -15.29 11.21
N GLY A 60 -6.55 -14.92 12.38
CA GLY A 60 -6.63 -15.77 13.57
C GLY A 60 -5.50 -15.64 14.59
N SER A 61 -5.66 -14.70 15.54
CA SER A 61 -5.04 -14.67 16.89
C SER A 61 -3.56 -15.12 16.95
N THR A 62 -2.60 -14.20 16.93
CA THR A 62 -2.20 -13.49 18.16
C THR A 62 -1.95 -12.00 17.90
N ASP A 63 -2.99 -11.20 18.16
CA ASP A 63 -3.08 -9.74 18.02
C ASP A 63 -2.83 -9.15 16.62
N PRO A 64 -3.85 -9.19 15.74
CA PRO A 64 -3.96 -8.30 14.58
C PRO A 64 -3.78 -6.81 14.95
N GLY A 65 -4.06 -6.45 16.21
CA GLY A 65 -3.79 -5.15 16.80
C GLY A 65 -2.33 -4.79 16.79
N VAL A 66 -1.43 -5.67 17.21
CA VAL A 66 0.01 -5.36 17.32
C VAL A 66 0.64 -5.05 15.96
N LEU A 67 0.28 -5.76 14.89
CA LEU A 67 0.80 -5.45 13.54
C LEU A 67 0.21 -4.16 12.97
N ALA A 68 -1.07 -3.88 13.23
CA ALA A 68 -1.71 -2.63 12.85
C ALA A 68 -1.11 -1.43 13.64
N GLU A 69 -0.93 -1.60 14.95
CA GLU A 69 -0.27 -0.68 15.89
C GLU A 69 1.16 -0.40 15.46
N MET A 70 1.94 -1.44 15.17
CA MET A 70 3.33 -1.32 14.71
C MET A 70 3.46 -0.54 13.40
N HIS A 71 2.47 -0.61 12.50
CA HIS A 71 2.55 0.06 11.20
C HIS A 71 1.88 1.44 11.17
N PHE A 72 0.90 1.69 12.06
CA PHE A 72 0.00 2.84 11.99
C PHE A 72 -0.39 3.49 13.34
N GLY A 73 -0.05 2.91 14.49
CA GLY A 73 -0.29 3.46 15.84
C GLY A 73 -1.52 2.89 16.58
N ASP A 74 -1.69 3.30 17.85
CA ASP A 74 -2.56 2.65 18.86
C ASP A 74 -4.07 2.98 18.77
N GLY A 75 -4.56 3.46 17.62
CA GLY A 75 -5.90 4.03 17.49
C GLY A 75 -6.72 3.47 16.34
N TYR A 76 -8.05 3.41 16.55
CA TYR A 76 -8.99 3.29 15.45
C TYR A 76 -8.82 4.48 14.50
N SER A 77 -8.63 4.21 13.21
CA SER A 77 -8.63 5.26 12.19
C SER A 77 -9.31 4.79 10.91
N ALA A 78 -10.03 5.73 10.28
CA ALA A 78 -10.77 5.53 9.05
C ALA A 78 -10.32 6.56 8.03
N HIS A 79 -9.84 6.09 6.88
CA HIS A 79 -9.28 6.94 5.83
C HIS A 79 -10.04 6.71 4.54
N ALA A 80 -10.81 7.71 4.10
CA ALA A 80 -11.44 7.69 2.80
C ALA A 80 -10.34 7.66 1.72
N LEU A 81 -10.44 6.71 0.80
CA LEU A 81 -9.45 6.54 -0.26
C LEU A 81 -9.94 7.20 -1.55
N ASP A 82 -9.07 8.02 -2.13
CA ASP A 82 -9.24 8.45 -3.51
C ASP A 82 -8.92 7.29 -4.47
N MET A 83 -9.80 7.11 -5.46
CA MET A 83 -9.76 6.02 -6.43
C MET A 83 -9.54 6.54 -7.86
N GLY A 84 -9.47 7.85 -8.06
CA GLY A 84 -9.23 8.46 -9.37
C GLY A 84 -10.37 8.33 -10.38
N GLY A 85 -11.54 7.76 -10.01
CA GLY A 85 -12.74 7.71 -10.84
C GLY A 85 -13.47 6.37 -10.80
N ALA A 86 -14.61 6.28 -11.49
CA ALA A 86 -15.44 5.08 -11.56
C ALA A 86 -14.75 3.89 -12.26
N GLU A 87 -13.85 4.17 -13.21
CA GLU A 87 -13.06 3.18 -13.96
C GLU A 87 -12.21 2.27 -13.06
N PHE A 88 -11.90 2.74 -11.84
CA PHE A 88 -11.20 1.93 -10.83
C PHE A 88 -11.92 0.61 -10.53
N PHE A 89 -13.25 0.59 -10.62
CA PHE A 89 -14.09 -0.58 -10.34
C PHE A 89 -14.42 -1.42 -11.58
N SER A 90 -13.78 -1.16 -12.71
CA SER A 90 -13.87 -2.04 -13.89
C SER A 90 -13.38 -3.45 -13.53
N GLU A 91 -13.74 -4.45 -14.35
CA GLU A 91 -13.30 -5.83 -14.14
C GLU A 91 -11.77 -5.90 -13.97
N LEU A 92 -11.32 -6.60 -12.92
CA LEU A 92 -9.89 -6.72 -12.59
C LEU A 92 -9.25 -7.84 -13.41
N GLY A 93 -8.28 -7.49 -14.25
CA GLY A 93 -7.47 -8.43 -15.00
C GLY A 93 -6.64 -9.33 -14.09
N SER A 94 -6.31 -10.53 -14.59
CA SER A 94 -5.51 -11.52 -13.85
C SER A 94 -4.08 -11.06 -13.52
N GLU A 95 -3.58 -10.08 -14.28
CA GLU A 95 -2.23 -9.52 -14.14
C GLU A 95 -2.26 -8.09 -13.59
N GLU A 96 -3.35 -7.66 -12.96
CA GLU A 96 -3.41 -6.38 -12.23
C GLU A 96 -3.14 -6.60 -10.73
N ARG A 97 -2.91 -5.53 -9.97
CA ARG A 97 -2.82 -5.57 -8.52
C ARG A 97 -3.51 -4.34 -7.95
N VAL A 98 -4.11 -4.49 -6.78
CA VAL A 98 -4.64 -3.37 -6.00
C VAL A 98 -3.83 -3.22 -4.72
N VAL A 99 -3.40 -1.99 -4.46
CA VAL A 99 -2.46 -1.64 -3.41
C VAL A 99 -2.95 -0.40 -2.68
N VAL A 100 -2.91 -0.41 -1.35
CA VAL A 100 -2.98 0.83 -0.57
C VAL A 100 -1.57 1.33 -0.31
N SER A 101 -1.28 2.50 -0.89
CA SER A 101 -0.07 3.27 -0.63
C SER A 101 -0.44 4.46 0.26
N GLY A 102 0.43 4.82 1.19
CA GLY A 102 0.14 5.98 2.03
C GLY A 102 1.15 6.21 3.14
N THR A 103 1.29 7.47 3.50
CA THR A 103 1.89 7.90 4.76
C THR A 103 0.79 8.13 5.79
N ARG A 104 1.13 8.48 7.03
CA ARG A 104 0.14 8.72 8.10
C ARG A 104 -0.90 9.79 7.74
N GLU A 105 -0.59 10.70 6.83
CA GLU A 105 -1.42 11.87 6.51
C GLU A 105 -2.29 11.68 5.26
N ALA A 106 -1.95 10.73 4.38
CA ALA A 106 -2.70 10.49 3.14
C ALA A 106 -2.54 9.04 2.69
N PHE A 107 -3.66 8.34 2.57
CA PHE A 107 -3.76 7.02 1.95
C PHE A 107 -4.41 7.12 0.57
N ARG A 108 -3.91 6.32 -0.37
CA ARG A 108 -4.40 6.21 -1.74
C ARG A 108 -4.59 4.75 -2.10
N LEU A 109 -5.65 4.48 -2.85
CA LEU A 109 -5.89 3.17 -3.42
C LEU A 109 -5.37 3.18 -4.87
N LEU A 110 -4.32 2.41 -5.12
CA LEU A 110 -3.68 2.31 -6.42
C LEU A 110 -4.07 0.97 -7.07
N ARG A 111 -4.36 1.03 -8.37
CA ARG A 111 -4.57 -0.13 -9.24
C ARG A 111 -3.63 -0.03 -10.44
N GLY A 112 -3.03 -1.13 -10.83
CA GLY A 112 -2.13 -1.15 -11.97
C GLY A 112 -1.66 -2.55 -12.35
N PRO A 113 -1.03 -2.70 -13.54
CA PRO A 113 -0.53 -3.98 -14.02
C PRO A 113 0.70 -4.44 -13.22
N VAL A 114 0.82 -5.76 -13.04
CA VAL A 114 1.99 -6.37 -12.43
C VAL A 114 3.14 -6.41 -13.45
N HIS A 115 4.24 -5.76 -13.12
CA HIS A 115 5.48 -5.79 -13.88
C HIS A 115 6.31 -7.01 -13.49
N TRP A 116 6.23 -8.07 -14.31
CA TRP A 116 7.00 -9.29 -14.10
C TRP A 116 8.47 -9.11 -14.51
N LEU A 117 9.36 -9.23 -13.53
CA LEU A 117 10.80 -9.12 -13.73
C LEU A 117 11.48 -10.49 -13.72
N SER A 118 12.62 -10.58 -14.40
CA SER A 118 13.57 -11.68 -14.21
C SER A 118 14.24 -11.56 -12.83
N VAL A 119 14.77 -12.67 -12.29
CA VAL A 119 15.46 -12.67 -10.99
C VAL A 119 16.61 -11.65 -10.94
N ALA A 120 17.38 -11.53 -12.04
CA ALA A 120 18.46 -10.55 -12.14
C ALA A 120 17.94 -9.11 -12.05
N LYS A 121 16.84 -8.79 -12.75
CA LYS A 121 16.21 -7.46 -12.68
C LYS A 121 15.60 -7.18 -11.32
N LEU A 122 15.01 -8.20 -10.67
CA LEU A 122 14.50 -8.07 -9.29
C LEU A 122 15.64 -7.68 -8.34
N ARG A 123 16.76 -8.40 -8.36
CA ARG A 123 17.94 -8.08 -7.52
C ARG A 123 18.51 -6.69 -7.80
N GLN A 124 18.58 -6.29 -9.07
CA GLN A 124 18.98 -4.93 -9.44
C GLN A 124 18.03 -3.88 -8.87
N PHE A 125 16.72 -4.16 -8.89
CA PHE A 125 15.71 -3.29 -8.32
C PHE A 125 15.83 -3.23 -6.78
N THR A 126 16.03 -4.36 -6.11
CA THR A 126 16.34 -4.42 -4.66
C THR A 126 17.54 -3.52 -4.35
N GLY A 127 18.62 -3.62 -5.13
CA GLY A 127 19.78 -2.74 -4.98
C GLY A 127 19.52 -1.26 -5.29
N ARG A 128 18.49 -0.91 -6.09
CA ARG A 128 18.05 0.49 -6.27
C ARG A 128 17.31 0.98 -5.02
N LEU A 129 16.43 0.16 -4.44
CA LEU A 129 15.74 0.47 -3.18
C LEU A 129 16.73 0.72 -2.05
N ASP A 130 17.70 -0.17 -1.88
CA ASP A 130 18.73 0.00 -0.85
C ASP A 130 19.60 1.23 -1.08
N ARG A 131 20.06 1.49 -2.31
CA ARG A 131 20.84 2.71 -2.61
C ARG A 131 20.07 3.99 -2.32
N MET A 132 18.77 4.02 -2.61
CA MET A 132 17.91 5.16 -2.26
C MET A 132 17.93 5.43 -0.76
N ARG A 133 17.94 4.38 0.05
CA ARG A 133 17.97 4.45 1.52
C ARG A 133 19.36 4.76 2.09
N VAL A 134 20.40 4.05 1.66
CA VAL A 134 21.72 4.05 2.33
C VAL A 134 22.71 5.05 1.73
N VAL A 135 22.50 5.47 0.49
CA VAL A 135 23.40 6.42 -0.20
C VAL A 135 22.71 7.75 -0.40
N HIS A 136 21.52 7.77 -1.01
CA HIS A 136 20.91 9.03 -1.44
C HIS A 136 20.33 9.83 -0.26
N PHE A 137 19.67 9.17 0.70
CA PHE A 137 19.10 9.87 1.85
C PHE A 137 20.18 10.53 2.74
N PRO A 138 21.25 9.84 3.17
CA PRO A 138 22.29 10.47 4.00
C PRO A 138 23.06 11.59 3.29
N ALA A 139 23.04 11.61 1.95
CA ALA A 139 23.65 12.67 1.15
C ALA A 139 22.80 13.95 1.07
N CYS A 140 21.57 13.96 1.60
CA CYS A 140 20.72 15.15 1.63
C CYS A 140 21.11 16.06 2.80
N TYR A 141 21.55 17.28 2.51
CA TYR A 141 22.03 18.26 3.47
C TYR A 141 20.90 19.13 4.05
N ASP A 142 19.90 19.47 3.25
CA ASP A 142 18.81 20.37 3.65
C ASP A 142 17.39 19.75 3.46
N ASN A 143 16.37 20.48 3.91
CA ASN A 143 14.98 20.06 3.76
C ASN A 143 14.54 19.99 2.29
N GLY A 144 15.06 20.86 1.42
CA GLY A 144 14.70 20.86 0.01
C GLY A 144 15.21 19.63 -0.74
N GLU A 145 16.44 19.19 -0.44
CA GLU A 145 17.01 17.94 -0.92
C GLU A 145 16.25 16.74 -0.37
N ARG A 146 15.92 16.75 0.92
CA ARG A 146 15.07 15.70 1.52
C ARG A 146 13.68 15.65 0.90
N ALA A 147 13.08 16.78 0.53
CA ALA A 147 11.78 16.82 -0.15
C ALA A 147 11.87 16.19 -1.56
N ARG A 148 12.92 16.51 -2.33
CA ARG A 148 13.16 15.88 -3.65
C ARG A 148 13.42 14.38 -3.52
N TRP A 149 14.20 14.00 -2.51
CA TRP A 149 14.43 12.59 -2.18
C TRP A 149 13.12 11.89 -1.80
N TYR A 150 12.29 12.53 -0.97
CA TYR A 150 11.00 11.99 -0.53
C TYR A 150 10.10 11.65 -1.72
N VAL A 151 9.97 12.56 -2.69
CA VAL A 151 9.21 12.31 -3.91
C VAL A 151 9.80 11.15 -4.71
N SER A 152 11.12 11.14 -4.90
CA SER A 152 11.81 10.08 -5.66
C SER A 152 11.68 8.70 -5.00
N ALA A 153 11.82 8.64 -3.67
CA ALA A 153 11.69 7.42 -2.88
C ALA A 153 10.23 6.93 -2.88
N SER A 154 9.26 7.84 -2.74
CA SER A 154 7.83 7.51 -2.80
C SER A 154 7.45 6.92 -4.16
N ASN A 155 7.88 7.54 -5.26
CA ASN A 155 7.67 7.02 -6.61
C ASN A 155 8.32 5.63 -6.80
N LEU A 156 9.52 5.42 -6.25
CA LEU A 156 10.21 4.12 -6.33
C LEU A 156 9.49 3.03 -5.53
N ILE A 157 8.91 3.38 -4.36
CA ILE A 157 8.07 2.48 -3.57
C ILE A 157 6.79 2.14 -4.33
N GLU A 158 6.13 3.13 -4.95
CA GLU A 158 4.94 2.91 -5.78
C GLU A 158 5.25 2.02 -6.99
N GLU A 159 6.39 2.21 -7.67
CA GLU A 159 6.84 1.31 -8.73
C GLU A 159 7.06 -0.12 -8.18
N ALA A 160 7.72 -0.25 -7.02
CA ALA A 160 7.95 -1.53 -6.35
C ALA A 160 6.65 -2.26 -5.96
N ALA A 161 5.56 -1.51 -5.79
CA ALA A 161 4.25 -2.06 -5.43
C ALA A 161 3.72 -3.05 -6.46
N PHE A 162 4.03 -2.80 -7.72
CA PHE A 162 3.52 -3.54 -8.87
C PHE A 162 4.53 -4.55 -9.43
N ILE A 163 5.70 -4.72 -8.79
CA ILE A 163 6.69 -5.70 -9.24
C ILE A 163 6.31 -7.11 -8.75
N GLY A 164 6.54 -8.09 -9.61
CA GLY A 164 6.47 -9.53 -9.30
C GLY A 164 7.59 -10.32 -9.98
N CYS A 165 7.90 -11.51 -9.48
CA CYS A 165 8.88 -12.41 -10.09
C CYS A 165 8.48 -13.89 -9.93
N LYS A 166 8.07 -14.57 -11.02
CA LYS A 166 7.56 -15.96 -10.98
C LYS A 166 8.60 -17.03 -10.61
N ARG A 167 9.90 -16.72 -10.61
CA ARG A 167 11.00 -17.69 -10.42
C ARG A 167 12.04 -17.23 -9.39
N ALA A 168 11.69 -16.23 -8.60
CA ALA A 168 12.54 -15.80 -7.49
C ALA A 168 12.63 -16.91 -6.45
N ARG A 169 13.79 -17.05 -5.81
CA ARG A 169 13.87 -17.87 -4.59
C ARG A 169 13.19 -17.10 -3.47
N TYR A 170 12.74 -17.83 -2.45
CA TYR A 170 12.19 -17.21 -1.23
C TYR A 170 13.12 -16.13 -0.64
N SER A 171 14.44 -16.35 -0.67
CA SER A 171 15.42 -15.35 -0.24
C SER A 171 15.39 -14.06 -1.08
N ASP A 172 15.24 -14.17 -2.41
CA ASP A 172 15.18 -13.00 -3.29
C ASP A 172 13.90 -12.18 -3.04
N GLU A 173 12.78 -12.86 -2.78
CA GLU A 173 11.51 -12.22 -2.42
C GLU A 173 11.58 -11.55 -1.04
N LEU A 174 12.22 -12.22 -0.07
CA LEU A 174 12.42 -11.69 1.27
C LEU A 174 13.31 -10.43 1.24
N ASP A 175 14.43 -10.48 0.53
CA ASP A 175 15.34 -9.34 0.38
C ASP A 175 14.65 -8.16 -0.30
N PHE A 176 13.88 -8.41 -1.37
CA PHE A 176 13.09 -7.37 -2.03
C PHE A 176 12.05 -6.74 -1.08
N SER A 177 11.31 -7.57 -0.34
CA SER A 177 10.33 -7.12 0.64
C SER A 177 10.97 -6.30 1.76
N HIS A 178 12.11 -6.76 2.29
CA HIS A 178 12.87 -6.06 3.32
C HIS A 178 13.38 -4.71 2.85
N ALA A 179 14.01 -4.63 1.67
CA ALA A 179 14.52 -3.37 1.11
C ALA A 179 13.39 -2.35 0.91
N ARG A 180 12.24 -2.78 0.37
CA ARG A 180 11.06 -1.93 0.21
C ARG A 180 10.54 -1.43 1.55
N ASN A 181 10.32 -2.33 2.51
CA ASN A 181 9.79 -1.98 3.83
C ASN A 181 10.73 -1.05 4.61
N ALA A 182 12.05 -1.24 4.46
CA ALA A 182 13.05 -0.36 5.08
C ALA A 182 13.02 1.06 4.48
N LEU A 183 12.88 1.18 3.16
CA LEU A 183 12.73 2.48 2.50
C LEU A 183 11.41 3.16 2.88
N GLU A 184 10.30 2.41 2.91
CA GLU A 184 8.99 2.90 3.36
C GLU A 184 9.04 3.46 4.78
N LYS A 185 9.70 2.75 5.71
CA LYS A 185 9.86 3.22 7.10
C LYS A 185 10.60 4.55 7.15
N LEU A 186 11.64 4.73 6.33
CA LEU A 186 12.40 5.97 6.27
C LEU A 186 11.59 7.11 5.65
N VAL A 187 10.83 6.86 4.59
CA VAL A 187 9.91 7.87 4.01
C VAL A 187 8.89 8.35 5.05
N LYS A 188 8.41 7.44 5.90
CA LYS A 188 7.48 7.76 7.00
C LYS A 188 8.09 8.61 8.12
N THR A 189 9.41 8.82 8.17
CA THR A 189 10.03 9.74 9.14
C THR A 189 10.14 11.17 8.63
N LEU A 190 9.66 11.45 7.41
CA LEU A 190 9.69 12.78 6.82
C LEU A 190 8.28 13.29 6.53
N LYS A 191 8.13 14.61 6.59
CA LYS A 191 7.01 15.31 5.95
C LYS A 191 7.31 15.55 4.46
N THR A 192 6.28 15.92 3.71
CA THR A 192 6.38 16.24 2.28
C THR A 192 7.31 17.43 1.97
N ASP A 193 7.51 18.33 2.92
CA ASP A 193 8.46 19.45 2.84
C ASP A 193 9.92 19.06 3.18
N GLY A 194 10.18 17.77 3.46
CA GLY A 194 11.49 17.24 3.79
C GLY A 194 11.94 17.49 5.23
N SER A 195 11.09 18.08 6.07
CA SER A 195 11.33 18.14 7.51
C SER A 195 11.22 16.75 8.14
N VAL A 196 12.11 16.46 9.09
CA VAL A 196 12.10 15.19 9.83
C VAL A 196 11.01 15.26 10.90
N LEU A 197 10.17 14.24 10.94
CA LEU A 197 9.24 14.03 12.04
C LEU A 197 10.06 13.66 13.27
N THR A 198 10.25 14.62 14.18
CA THR A 198 10.80 14.34 15.49
C THR A 198 9.83 13.43 16.23
N VAL A 199 10.19 12.16 16.35
CA VAL A 199 9.48 11.24 17.25
C VAL A 199 9.89 11.64 18.67
N VAL A 200 8.97 12.25 19.41
CA VAL A 200 9.07 12.45 20.86
C VAL A 200 8.78 11.12 21.54
#